data_AF-A0A929U0C5-F1
#
_entry.id   AF-A0A929U0C5-F1
#
_cell.length_a   1.000
_cell.length_b   1.000
_cell.length_c   1.000
_cell.angle_alpha   90.00
_cell.angle_beta   90.00
_cell.angle_gamma   90.00
#
_symmetry.space_group_name_H-M   'P 1'
#
loop_
_entity.id
_entity.type
_entity.pdbx_description
1 polymer ?
#
loop_
_entity_poly.entity_id
_entity_poly.type
_entity_poly.pdbx_seq_one_letter_code
_entity_poly.pdbx_strand_id
1 'polypeptide(L)'
;MDDAWDSYVRYGGLPYTLSLEGDEEKADYLFSLFEKMYMTDILDRHRIRNREEMDELLDILSSVIGAYTNPAKLSRVFKSEKHKVISDATIKRFISYVEDAFLIVKAKRYDIKGKKYVGSPAKYYFEDIGLRNARINFRQIEETHIMENIIFNELRLRGFKVDVGVVEKYQKDKDDKTNRINYEVDFVTNKGSQRIYIQSAYAIPTKEKEDQEMRSLNNIPDLFRKMIVVKDNIKLRRSEEGIEAIGLMEFLLGDWE
;
A
#
# COMPACT_ATOMS: atom_id res chain seq x y z
N MET A 1 1.06 24.58 -0.28
CA MET A 1 1.33 23.25 0.30
C MET A 1 0.34 22.26 -0.28
N ASP A 2 -0.94 22.62 -0.28
CA ASP A 2 -2.02 21.85 -0.91
C ASP A 2 -1.77 21.59 -2.40
N ASP A 3 -1.37 22.60 -3.19
CA ASP A 3 -1.02 22.40 -4.61
C ASP A 3 0.12 21.40 -4.83
N ALA A 4 1.12 21.39 -3.94
CA ALA A 4 2.24 20.46 -4.03
C ALA A 4 1.83 19.03 -3.66
N TRP A 5 0.96 18.88 -2.66
CA TRP A 5 0.37 17.60 -2.29
C TRP A 5 -0.48 17.03 -3.42
N ASP A 6 -1.38 17.84 -3.98
CA ASP A 6 -2.26 17.42 -5.08
C ASP A 6 -1.44 17.02 -6.30
N SER A 7 -0.38 17.78 -6.62
CA SER A 7 0.55 17.41 -7.67
C SER A 7 1.27 16.08 -7.39
N TYR A 8 1.74 15.86 -6.16
CA TYR A 8 2.44 14.62 -5.78
C TYR A 8 1.50 13.40 -5.79
N VAL A 9 0.28 13.53 -5.26
CA VAL A 9 -0.76 12.49 -5.29
C VAL A 9 -1.13 12.10 -6.72
N ARG A 10 -1.09 13.05 -7.66
CA ARG A 10 -1.46 12.81 -9.05
C ARG A 10 -0.30 12.30 -9.89
N TYR A 11 0.87 12.93 -9.78
CA TYR A 11 2.02 12.76 -10.68
C TYR A 11 3.24 12.07 -10.05
N GLY A 12 3.17 11.71 -8.77
CA GLY A 12 4.27 11.04 -8.08
C GLY A 12 5.47 11.95 -7.82
N GLY A 13 6.60 11.32 -7.48
CA GLY A 13 7.84 11.97 -7.05
C GLY A 13 8.98 11.91 -8.06
N LEU A 14 8.73 11.42 -9.28
CA LEU A 14 9.77 11.34 -10.32
C LEU A 14 10.32 12.74 -10.66
N PRO A 15 11.63 13.01 -10.52
CA PRO A 15 12.16 14.39 -10.54
C PRO A 15 11.83 15.20 -11.80
N TYR A 16 11.76 14.55 -12.97
CA TYR A 16 11.48 15.26 -14.23
C TYR A 16 10.06 15.83 -14.30
N THR A 17 9.10 15.29 -13.54
CA THR A 17 7.74 15.86 -13.48
C THR A 17 7.74 17.27 -12.91
N LEU A 18 8.72 17.63 -12.08
CA LEU A 18 8.87 18.97 -11.49
C LEU A 18 9.30 20.03 -12.52
N SER A 19 9.92 19.61 -13.63
CA SER A 19 10.32 20.53 -14.72
C SER A 19 9.23 20.75 -15.77
N LEU A 20 8.09 20.04 -15.67
CA LEU A 20 6.98 20.15 -16.59
C LEU A 20 5.91 21.07 -15.98
N GLU A 21 5.39 22.01 -16.77
CA GLU A 21 4.43 23.00 -16.28
C GLU A 21 2.99 22.47 -16.37
N GLY A 22 2.68 21.71 -17.44
CA GLY A 22 1.32 21.25 -17.74
C GLY A 22 0.97 19.87 -17.17
N ASP A 23 -0.29 19.72 -16.76
CA ASP A 23 -0.89 18.43 -16.36
C ASP A 23 -0.79 17.38 -17.47
N GLU A 24 -0.97 17.78 -18.73
CA GLU A 24 -0.88 16.93 -19.92
C GLU A 24 0.56 16.46 -20.15
N GLU A 25 1.53 17.36 -20.10
CA GLU A 25 2.95 17.02 -20.27
C GLU A 25 3.43 16.02 -19.21
N LYS A 26 3.03 16.23 -17.94
CA LYS A 26 3.34 15.30 -16.83
C LYS A 26 2.72 13.93 -17.07
N ALA A 27 1.44 13.90 -17.49
CA ALA A 27 0.75 12.65 -17.79
C ALA A 27 1.45 11.90 -18.94
N ASP A 28 1.70 12.56 -20.06
CA ASP A 28 2.35 11.99 -21.24
C ASP A 28 3.75 11.47 -20.95
N TYR A 29 4.52 12.20 -20.15
CA TYR A 29 5.82 11.74 -19.67
C TYR A 29 5.70 10.43 -18.87
N LEU A 30 4.80 10.37 -17.88
CA LEU A 30 4.61 9.19 -17.05
C LEU A 30 4.09 7.99 -17.85
N PHE A 31 3.15 8.21 -18.78
CA PHE A 31 2.69 7.18 -19.71
C PHE A 31 3.85 6.65 -20.57
N SER A 32 4.61 7.54 -21.19
CA SER A 32 5.75 7.17 -22.02
C SER A 32 6.82 6.43 -21.22
N LEU A 33 7.05 6.85 -19.98
CA LEU A 33 8.02 6.20 -19.09
C LEU A 33 7.57 4.78 -18.71
N PHE A 34 6.30 4.61 -18.33
CA PHE A 34 5.75 3.30 -18.02
C PHE A 34 5.83 2.36 -19.22
N GLU A 35 5.38 2.82 -20.39
CA GLU A 35 5.26 1.99 -21.60
C GLU A 35 6.59 1.68 -22.27
N LYS A 36 7.48 2.67 -22.41
CA LYS A 36 8.73 2.51 -23.18
C LYS A 36 9.91 2.05 -22.36
N MET A 37 9.89 2.25 -21.04
CA MET A 37 11.00 1.88 -20.17
C MET A 37 10.62 0.67 -19.32
N TYR A 38 9.65 0.81 -18.42
CA TYR A 38 9.34 -0.24 -17.46
C TYR A 38 8.72 -1.48 -18.11
N MET A 39 7.67 -1.31 -18.93
CA MET A 39 7.03 -2.44 -19.62
C MET A 39 8.02 -3.13 -20.58
N THR A 40 8.73 -2.36 -21.40
CA THR A 40 9.72 -2.90 -22.33
C THR A 40 10.82 -3.68 -21.60
N ASP A 41 11.39 -3.12 -20.52
CA ASP A 41 12.43 -3.82 -19.74
C ASP A 41 11.93 -5.14 -19.13
N ILE A 42 10.70 -5.15 -18.57
CA ILE A 42 10.10 -6.37 -18.01
C ILE A 42 9.94 -7.46 -19.10
N LEU A 43 9.39 -7.08 -20.25
CA LEU A 43 9.13 -8.03 -21.34
C LEU A 43 10.44 -8.59 -21.92
N ASP A 44 11.42 -7.73 -22.16
CA ASP A 44 12.70 -8.09 -22.78
C ASP A 44 13.58 -8.92 -21.84
N ARG A 45 13.72 -8.47 -20.58
CA ARG A 45 14.55 -9.13 -19.55
C ARG A 45 14.08 -10.55 -19.26
N HIS A 46 12.76 -10.75 -19.18
CA HIS A 46 12.16 -12.04 -18.85
C HIS A 46 11.66 -12.81 -20.08
N ARG A 47 11.89 -12.30 -21.29
CA ARG A 47 11.52 -12.90 -22.58
C ARG A 47 10.05 -13.30 -22.63
N ILE A 48 9.18 -12.42 -22.15
CA ILE A 48 7.74 -12.65 -22.07
C ILE A 48 7.15 -12.51 -23.47
N ARG A 49 6.61 -13.61 -24.00
CA ARG A 49 6.00 -13.62 -25.34
C ARG A 49 4.60 -13.01 -25.36
N ASN A 50 3.83 -13.24 -24.29
CA ASN A 50 2.47 -12.76 -24.19
C ASN A 50 2.42 -11.48 -23.35
N ARG A 51 2.60 -10.34 -24.02
CA ARG A 51 2.53 -9.01 -23.41
C ARG A 51 1.15 -8.76 -22.78
N GLU A 52 0.09 -9.25 -23.40
CA GLU A 52 -1.29 -8.99 -22.99
C GLU A 52 -1.60 -9.48 -21.56
N GLU A 53 -1.01 -10.60 -21.15
CA GLU A 53 -1.19 -11.13 -19.78
C GLU A 53 -0.48 -10.28 -18.73
N MET A 54 0.70 -9.74 -19.07
CA MET A 54 1.44 -8.82 -18.20
C MET A 54 0.69 -7.49 -18.08
N ASP A 55 0.18 -6.98 -19.20
CA ASP A 55 -0.64 -5.78 -19.23
C ASP A 55 -1.88 -5.93 -18.32
N GLU A 56 -2.63 -7.03 -18.47
CA GLU A 56 -3.81 -7.29 -17.62
C GLU A 56 -3.47 -7.41 -16.14
N LEU A 57 -2.34 -8.05 -15.81
CA LEU A 57 -1.91 -8.17 -14.42
C LEU A 57 -1.59 -6.79 -13.83
N LEU A 58 -0.88 -5.94 -14.57
CA LEU A 58 -0.54 -4.59 -14.13
C LEU A 58 -1.78 -3.70 -13.98
N ASP A 59 -2.79 -3.82 -14.84
CA ASP A 59 -4.06 -3.11 -14.70
C ASP A 59 -4.76 -3.52 -13.39
N ILE A 60 -4.80 -4.83 -13.10
CA ILE A 60 -5.41 -5.33 -11.87
C ILE A 60 -4.61 -4.82 -10.66
N LEU A 61 -3.29 -4.99 -10.62
CA LEU A 61 -2.46 -4.55 -9.49
C LEU A 61 -2.57 -3.04 -9.25
N SER A 62 -2.62 -2.24 -10.32
CA SER A 62 -2.80 -0.79 -10.22
C SER A 62 -4.16 -0.41 -9.67
N SER A 63 -5.23 -1.12 -10.06
CA SER A 63 -6.59 -0.85 -9.56
C SER A 63 -6.79 -1.29 -8.11
N VAL A 64 -6.06 -2.29 -7.62
CA VAL A 64 -6.20 -2.82 -6.24
C VAL A 64 -5.01 -2.50 -5.33
N ILE A 65 -4.37 -1.34 -5.56
CA ILE A 65 -3.28 -0.84 -4.73
C ILE A 65 -3.66 -0.82 -3.24
N GLY A 66 -2.77 -1.28 -2.37
CA GLY A 66 -3.08 -1.35 -0.93
C GLY A 66 -4.11 -2.42 -0.53
N ALA A 67 -4.61 -3.25 -1.46
CA ALA A 67 -5.48 -4.38 -1.15
C ALA A 67 -4.72 -5.72 -1.19
N TYR A 68 -5.27 -6.71 -0.48
CA TYR A 68 -4.72 -8.07 -0.48
C TYR A 68 -4.84 -8.74 -1.84
N THR A 69 -3.69 -9.06 -2.40
CA THR A 69 -3.57 -9.82 -3.64
C THR A 69 -3.27 -11.29 -3.35
N ASN A 70 -4.06 -12.18 -3.95
CA ASN A 70 -3.88 -13.63 -3.89
C ASN A 70 -3.74 -14.18 -5.33
N PRO A 71 -2.58 -14.74 -5.70
CA PRO A 71 -2.35 -15.28 -7.04
C PRO A 71 -3.38 -16.33 -7.49
N ALA A 72 -3.90 -17.15 -6.57
CA ALA A 72 -4.95 -18.11 -6.89
C ALA A 72 -6.31 -17.43 -7.16
N LYS A 73 -6.59 -16.30 -6.52
CA LYS A 73 -7.78 -15.48 -6.82
C LYS A 73 -7.61 -14.79 -8.18
N LEU A 74 -6.43 -14.23 -8.46
CA LEU A 74 -6.13 -13.63 -9.76
C LEU A 74 -6.25 -14.66 -10.89
N SER A 75 -5.72 -15.87 -10.72
CA SER A 75 -5.86 -16.96 -11.72
C SER A 75 -7.33 -17.23 -12.08
N ARG A 76 -8.22 -17.20 -11.08
CA ARG A 76 -9.67 -17.33 -11.31
C ARG A 76 -10.24 -16.14 -12.07
N VAL A 77 -9.84 -14.91 -11.74
CA VAL A 77 -10.26 -13.68 -12.44
C VAL A 77 -9.86 -13.72 -13.92
N PHE A 78 -8.59 -14.06 -14.22
CA PHE A 78 -8.12 -14.24 -15.60
C PHE A 78 -8.98 -15.26 -16.37
N LYS A 79 -9.32 -16.38 -15.72
CA LYS A 79 -10.14 -17.42 -16.34
C LYS A 79 -11.59 -16.95 -16.58
N SER A 80 -12.22 -16.28 -15.61
CA SER A 80 -13.63 -15.92 -15.67
C SER A 80 -13.91 -14.66 -16.49
N GLU A 81 -13.06 -13.64 -16.40
CA GLU A 81 -13.31 -12.31 -16.97
C GLU A 81 -12.50 -12.06 -18.25
N LYS A 82 -11.30 -12.64 -18.35
CA LYS A 82 -10.40 -12.45 -19.50
C LYS A 82 -10.37 -13.65 -20.45
N HIS A 83 -11.08 -14.72 -20.10
CA HIS A 83 -11.10 -16.00 -20.83
C HIS A 83 -9.69 -16.58 -21.09
N LYS A 84 -8.73 -16.28 -20.22
CA LYS A 84 -7.33 -16.74 -20.30
C LYS A 84 -7.02 -17.69 -19.14
N VAL A 85 -6.40 -18.83 -19.46
CA VAL A 85 -6.03 -19.83 -18.46
C VAL A 85 -4.59 -19.60 -18.04
N ILE A 86 -4.41 -18.91 -16.92
CA ILE A 86 -3.09 -18.64 -16.31
C ILE A 86 -3.03 -19.30 -14.94
N SER A 87 -1.97 -20.04 -14.65
CA SER A 87 -1.77 -20.67 -13.34
C SER A 87 -1.38 -19.64 -12.26
N ASP A 88 -1.66 -19.95 -10.99
CA ASP A 88 -1.24 -19.12 -9.86
C ASP A 88 0.30 -19.00 -9.78
N ALA A 89 1.03 -20.04 -10.20
CA ALA A 89 2.48 -20.04 -10.30
C ALA A 89 3.00 -19.04 -11.36
N THR A 90 2.33 -18.95 -12.52
CA THR A 90 2.68 -17.95 -13.54
C THR A 90 2.37 -16.54 -13.06
N ILE A 91 1.24 -16.31 -12.39
CA ILE A 91 0.92 -14.99 -11.81
C ILE A 91 1.96 -14.59 -10.75
N LYS A 92 2.34 -15.49 -9.84
CA LYS A 92 3.42 -15.22 -8.87
C LYS A 92 4.71 -14.80 -9.55
N ARG A 93 5.08 -15.48 -10.64
CA ARG A 93 6.27 -15.18 -11.42
C ARG A 93 6.19 -13.84 -12.14
N PHE A 94 5.03 -13.49 -12.69
CA PHE A 94 4.83 -12.18 -13.30
C PHE A 94 4.89 -11.05 -12.27
N ILE A 95 4.28 -11.24 -11.09
CA ILE A 95 4.41 -10.29 -9.98
C ILE A 95 5.89 -10.09 -9.61
N SER A 96 6.68 -11.17 -9.51
CA SER A 96 8.12 -11.02 -9.19
C SER A 96 8.88 -10.26 -10.27
N TYR A 97 8.49 -10.35 -11.54
CA TYR A 97 9.13 -9.56 -12.61
C TYR A 97 8.83 -8.06 -12.48
N VAL A 98 7.62 -7.72 -12.03
CA VAL A 98 7.24 -6.32 -11.74
C VAL A 98 7.98 -5.81 -10.50
N GLU A 99 8.19 -6.65 -9.49
CA GLU A 99 9.04 -6.33 -8.33
C GLU A 99 10.51 -6.12 -8.75
N ASP A 100 11.07 -6.99 -9.58
CA ASP A 100 12.46 -6.91 -10.09
C ASP A 100 12.72 -5.68 -10.97
N ALA A 101 11.66 -5.10 -11.53
CA ALA A 101 11.68 -3.86 -12.30
C ALA A 101 11.48 -2.60 -11.44
N PHE A 102 11.40 -2.74 -10.11
CA PHE A 102 11.18 -1.65 -9.16
C PHE A 102 9.89 -0.85 -9.43
N LEU A 103 8.85 -1.50 -9.97
CA LEU A 103 7.53 -0.86 -10.11
C LEU A 103 6.71 -0.98 -8.83
N ILE A 104 6.78 -2.14 -8.17
CA ILE A 104 6.02 -2.44 -6.97
C ILE A 104 6.89 -3.09 -5.90
N VAL A 105 6.45 -2.99 -4.66
CA VAL A 105 7.05 -3.65 -3.51
C VAL A 105 6.00 -4.42 -2.73
N LYS A 106 6.33 -5.66 -2.40
CA LYS A 106 5.51 -6.52 -1.57
C LYS A 106 5.63 -6.19 -0.08
N ALA A 107 4.50 -5.89 0.54
CA ALA A 107 4.36 -5.87 1.98
C ALA A 107 3.76 -7.20 2.45
N LYS A 108 4.53 -7.99 3.21
CA LYS A 108 4.10 -9.33 3.63
C LYS A 108 3.11 -9.21 4.77
N ARG A 109 2.19 -10.16 4.86
CA ARG A 109 1.29 -10.25 5.99
C ARG A 109 2.01 -10.90 7.18
N TYR A 110 1.99 -10.22 8.33
CA TYR A 110 2.59 -10.67 9.57
C TYR A 110 1.50 -10.87 10.64
N ASP A 111 1.42 -12.08 11.18
CA ASP A 111 0.59 -12.38 12.34
C ASP A 111 1.30 -11.88 13.59
N ILE A 112 0.78 -10.80 14.18
CA ILE A 112 1.42 -10.11 15.29
C ILE A 112 1.43 -10.99 16.54
N LYS A 113 0.33 -11.71 16.81
CA LYS A 113 0.21 -12.58 17.99
C LYS A 113 0.95 -13.90 17.80
N GLY A 114 0.80 -14.51 16.64
CA GLY A 114 1.48 -15.76 16.28
C GLY A 114 2.96 -15.59 15.93
N LYS A 115 3.44 -14.35 15.82
CA LYS A 115 4.83 -13.98 15.51
C LYS A 115 5.40 -14.68 14.28
N LYS A 116 4.60 -14.73 13.21
CA LYS A 116 4.94 -15.47 11.99
C LYS A 116 4.47 -14.75 10.74
N TYR A 117 5.20 -14.95 9.65
CA TYR A 117 4.77 -14.52 8.33
C TYR A 117 3.71 -15.44 7.76
N VAL A 118 2.75 -14.85 7.06
CA VAL A 118 1.73 -15.55 6.27
C VAL A 118 2.07 -15.34 4.80
N GLY A 119 2.28 -16.43 4.06
CA GLY A 119 2.82 -16.36 2.69
C GLY A 119 1.87 -15.72 1.66
N SER A 120 0.56 -15.84 1.84
CA SER A 120 -0.47 -15.25 0.98
C SER A 120 -1.78 -15.11 1.77
N PRO A 121 -2.58 -14.05 1.53
CA PRO A 121 -2.34 -12.94 0.60
C PRO A 121 -1.29 -11.94 1.10
N ALA A 122 -0.83 -11.06 0.20
CA ALA A 122 0.07 -9.94 0.51
C ALA A 122 -0.45 -8.65 -0.15
N LYS A 123 -0.04 -7.48 0.34
CA LYS A 123 -0.28 -6.20 -0.34
C LYS A 123 0.91 -5.85 -1.22
N TYR A 124 0.65 -5.11 -2.28
CA TYR A 124 1.68 -4.55 -3.16
C TYR A 124 1.45 -3.05 -3.29
N TYR A 125 2.52 -2.30 -3.10
CA TYR A 125 2.54 -0.83 -3.20
C TYR A 125 3.45 -0.43 -4.35
N PHE A 126 3.10 0.63 -5.07
CA PHE A 126 3.92 1.15 -6.14
C PHE A 126 5.05 2.01 -5.58
N GLU A 127 6.25 1.90 -6.16
CA GLU A 127 7.39 2.75 -5.78
C GLU A 127 7.10 4.23 -6.10
N ASP A 128 6.28 4.50 -7.12
CA ASP A 128 5.82 5.84 -7.49
C ASP A 128 4.33 5.86 -7.86
N ILE A 129 3.57 6.76 -7.21
CA ILE A 129 2.12 6.91 -7.43
C ILE A 129 1.78 7.46 -8.82
N GLY A 130 2.65 8.29 -9.39
CA GLY A 130 2.49 8.82 -10.74
C GLY A 130 2.53 7.72 -11.79
N LEU A 131 3.44 6.77 -11.67
CA LEU A 131 3.50 5.58 -12.54
C LEU A 131 2.24 4.72 -12.42
N ARG A 132 1.76 4.48 -11.18
CA ARG A 132 0.49 3.77 -10.95
C ARG A 132 -0.67 4.50 -11.62
N ASN A 133 -0.75 5.81 -11.44
CA ASN A 133 -1.84 6.63 -11.97
C ASN A 133 -1.80 6.69 -13.49
N ALA A 134 -0.61 6.80 -14.10
CA ALA A 134 -0.44 6.68 -15.53
C ALA A 134 -0.96 5.33 -16.03
N ARG A 135 -0.65 4.22 -15.35
CA ARG A 135 -1.13 2.90 -15.78
C ARG A 135 -2.66 2.80 -15.88
N ILE A 136 -3.39 3.47 -14.99
CA ILE A 136 -4.87 3.50 -15.00
C ILE A 136 -5.45 4.74 -15.70
N ASN A 137 -4.66 5.43 -16.50
CA ASN A 137 -5.03 6.65 -17.21
C ASN A 137 -5.57 7.79 -16.32
N PHE A 138 -5.06 7.90 -15.09
CA PHE A 138 -5.47 8.91 -14.10
C PHE A 138 -6.97 8.90 -13.75
N ARG A 139 -7.70 7.81 -14.04
CA ARG A 139 -9.17 7.75 -13.89
C ARG A 139 -9.65 7.51 -12.46
N GLN A 140 -8.84 6.86 -11.63
CA GLN A 140 -9.23 6.42 -10.28
C GLN A 140 -8.21 6.93 -9.25
N ILE A 141 -8.44 8.13 -8.73
CA ILE A 141 -7.63 8.69 -7.64
C ILE A 141 -8.33 8.33 -6.32
N GLU A 142 -7.96 7.18 -5.75
CA GLU A 142 -8.46 6.72 -4.46
C GLU A 142 -7.54 7.22 -3.35
N GLU A 143 -7.82 8.42 -2.84
CA GLU A 143 -6.89 9.13 -1.94
C GLU A 143 -6.50 8.33 -0.69
N THR A 144 -7.41 7.51 -0.12
CA THR A 144 -7.09 6.67 1.04
C THR A 144 -5.96 5.69 0.73
N HIS A 145 -6.05 4.95 -0.37
CA HIS A 145 -5.03 3.96 -0.74
C HIS A 145 -3.75 4.61 -1.28
N ILE A 146 -3.88 5.77 -1.92
CA ILE A 146 -2.71 6.57 -2.33
C ILE A 146 -1.96 7.07 -1.10
N MET A 147 -2.66 7.61 -0.10
CA MET A 147 -2.07 8.05 1.17
C MET A 147 -1.37 6.88 1.88
N GLU A 148 -2.01 5.72 1.96
CA GLU A 148 -1.43 4.50 2.51
C GLU A 148 -0.11 4.13 1.79
N ASN A 149 -0.11 4.12 0.45
CA ASN A 149 1.10 3.84 -0.33
C ASN A 149 2.19 4.91 -0.12
N ILE A 150 1.83 6.20 -0.03
CA ILE A 150 2.79 7.28 0.21
C ILE A 150 3.45 7.09 1.58
N ILE A 151 2.67 6.77 2.62
CA ILE A 151 3.19 6.44 3.96
C ILE A 151 4.12 5.23 3.88
N PHE A 152 3.74 4.18 3.15
CA PHE A 152 4.57 3.00 2.93
C PHE A 152 5.94 3.34 2.31
N ASN A 153 5.94 4.17 1.25
CA ASN A 153 7.16 4.60 0.57
C ASN A 153 8.03 5.45 1.50
N GLU A 154 7.44 6.40 2.23
CA GLU A 154 8.17 7.25 3.18
C GLU A 154 8.85 6.43 4.28
N LEU A 155 8.14 5.46 4.86
CA LEU A 155 8.72 4.55 5.86
C LEU A 155 9.93 3.79 5.32
N ARG A 156 9.84 3.31 4.07
CA ARG A 156 10.95 2.62 3.42
C ARG A 156 12.12 3.55 3.12
N LEU A 157 11.86 4.79 2.67
CA LEU A 157 12.88 5.81 2.45
C LEU A 157 13.63 6.14 3.75
N ARG A 158 12.91 6.19 4.88
CA ARG A 158 13.49 6.33 6.24
C ARG A 158 14.22 5.08 6.74
N GLY A 159 14.28 4.00 5.95
CA GLY A 159 15.03 2.79 6.24
C GLY A 159 14.29 1.75 7.09
N PHE A 160 12.98 1.89 7.27
CA PHE A 160 12.18 0.85 7.92
C PHE A 160 11.93 -0.33 6.99
N LYS A 161 11.92 -1.54 7.57
CA LYS A 161 11.32 -2.71 6.94
C LYS A 161 9.82 -2.69 7.24
N VAL A 162 9.00 -2.68 6.19
CA VAL A 162 7.56 -2.45 6.29
C VAL A 162 6.79 -3.67 5.80
N ASP A 163 5.94 -4.21 6.66
CA ASP A 163 5.02 -5.32 6.41
C ASP A 163 3.60 -4.92 6.85
N VAL A 164 2.58 -5.69 6.50
CA VAL A 164 1.18 -5.46 6.95
C VAL A 164 0.88 -6.37 8.13
N GLY A 165 0.27 -5.84 9.18
CA GLY A 165 -0.02 -6.59 10.40
C GLY A 165 -1.43 -7.17 10.41
N VAL A 166 -1.60 -8.32 11.05
CA VAL A 166 -2.92 -8.80 11.47
C VAL A 166 -2.91 -9.19 12.94
N VAL A 167 -3.97 -8.77 13.62
CA VAL A 167 -4.26 -9.09 15.02
C VAL A 167 -5.54 -9.92 15.08
N GLU A 168 -5.42 -11.17 15.52
CA GLU A 168 -6.60 -12.02 15.74
C GLU A 168 -7.26 -11.71 17.09
N LYS A 169 -8.58 -11.60 17.11
CA LYS A 169 -9.40 -11.48 18.32
C LYS A 169 -10.54 -12.48 18.28
N TYR A 170 -10.74 -13.18 19.39
CA TYR A 170 -11.91 -14.01 19.60
C TYR A 170 -13.01 -13.19 20.27
N GLN A 171 -14.20 -13.21 19.69
CA GLN A 171 -15.39 -12.60 20.26
C GLN A 171 -16.53 -13.59 20.25
N LYS A 172 -17.35 -13.59 21.29
CA LYS A 172 -18.58 -14.37 21.30
C LYS A 172 -19.68 -13.61 20.55
N ASP A 173 -20.44 -14.31 19.73
CA ASP A 173 -21.66 -13.76 19.13
C ASP A 173 -22.87 -13.85 20.09
N LYS A 174 -24.04 -13.46 19.57
CA LYS A 174 -25.31 -13.49 20.31
C LYS A 174 -25.74 -14.90 20.74
N ASP A 175 -25.18 -15.95 20.13
CA ASP A 175 -25.46 -17.35 20.41
C ASP A 175 -24.36 -18.00 21.28
N ASP A 176 -23.52 -17.18 21.94
CA ASP A 176 -22.36 -17.59 22.74
C ASP A 176 -21.28 -18.38 21.95
N LYS A 177 -21.34 -18.36 20.60
CA LYS A 177 -20.33 -19.00 19.75
C LYS A 177 -19.13 -18.09 19.61
N THR A 178 -17.95 -18.69 19.76
CA THR A 178 -16.68 -17.96 19.64
C THR A 178 -16.31 -17.82 18.17
N ASN A 179 -16.32 -16.57 17.68
CA ASN A 179 -15.91 -16.19 16.35
C ASN A 179 -14.53 -15.55 16.38
N ARG A 180 -13.72 -15.87 15.37
CA ARG A 180 -12.42 -15.25 15.16
C ARG A 180 -12.54 -14.07 14.19
N ILE A 181 -12.14 -12.90 14.65
CA ILE A 181 -12.10 -11.65 13.88
C ILE A 181 -10.64 -11.26 13.69
N ASN A 182 -10.29 -10.84 12.47
CA ASN A 182 -8.96 -10.34 12.15
C ASN A 182 -9.05 -8.83 11.99
N TYR A 183 -8.26 -8.10 12.78
CA TYR A 183 -8.04 -6.67 12.58
C TYR A 183 -6.73 -6.49 11.83
N GLU A 184 -6.78 -5.75 10.73
CA GLU A 184 -5.60 -5.33 10.00
C GLU A 184 -4.95 -4.13 10.68
N VAL A 185 -3.63 -4.13 10.70
CA VAL A 185 -2.79 -2.98 11.02
C VAL A 185 -2.07 -2.64 9.73
N ASP A 186 -2.24 -1.42 9.21
CA ASP A 186 -1.71 -1.07 7.89
C ASP A 186 -0.22 -1.37 7.78
N PHE A 187 0.57 -0.98 8.80
CA PHE A 187 1.99 -1.25 8.83
C PHE A 187 2.52 -1.78 10.16
N VAL A 188 3.34 -2.83 10.06
CA VAL A 188 4.28 -3.30 11.07
C VAL A 188 5.67 -2.93 10.57
N THR A 189 6.29 -1.95 11.22
CA THR A 189 7.58 -1.42 10.79
C THR A 189 8.69 -1.85 11.74
N ASN A 190 9.89 -2.09 11.22
CA ASN A 190 11.07 -2.42 12.02
C ASN A 190 12.33 -1.71 11.50
N LYS A 191 13.08 -1.04 12.39
CA LYS A 191 14.39 -0.43 12.12
C LYS A 191 15.32 -0.70 13.31
N GLY A 192 16.26 -1.63 13.15
CA GLY A 192 17.06 -2.13 14.27
C GLY A 192 16.19 -2.76 15.36
N SER A 193 16.26 -2.23 16.58
CA SER A 193 15.41 -2.63 17.72
C SER A 193 14.09 -1.86 17.80
N GLN A 194 13.88 -0.84 16.97
CA GLN A 194 12.66 -0.07 16.95
C GLN A 194 11.58 -0.83 16.18
N ARG A 195 10.38 -0.90 16.76
CA ARG A 195 9.17 -1.39 16.12
C ARG A 195 8.05 -0.38 16.33
N ILE A 196 7.34 -0.07 15.25
CA ILE A 196 6.19 0.84 15.27
C ILE A 196 5.04 0.19 14.50
N TYR A 197 3.86 0.18 15.12
CA TYR A 197 2.61 -0.18 14.46
C TYR A 197 1.90 1.09 14.01
N ILE A 198 1.59 1.17 12.72
CA ILE A 198 1.04 2.39 12.11
C ILE A 198 -0.31 2.06 11.47
N GLN A 199 -1.29 2.91 11.75
CA GLN A 199 -2.58 2.95 11.07
C GLN A 199 -2.69 4.27 10.30
N SER A 200 -3.12 4.22 9.05
CA SER A 200 -3.48 5.40 8.26
C SER A 200 -4.99 5.65 8.41
N ALA A 201 -5.36 6.91 8.62
CA ALA A 201 -6.75 7.31 8.75
C ALA A 201 -7.00 8.59 7.97
N TYR A 202 -7.65 8.47 6.82
CA TYR A 202 -7.90 9.61 5.94
C TYR A 202 -8.71 10.72 6.64
N ALA A 203 -9.74 10.35 7.40
CA ALA A 203 -10.53 11.29 8.18
C ALA A 203 -11.03 10.64 9.48
N ILE A 204 -10.99 11.40 10.58
CA ILE A 204 -11.52 11.00 11.89
C ILE A 204 -12.53 12.05 12.38
N PRO A 205 -13.72 12.13 11.75
CA PRO A 205 -14.70 13.18 12.09
C PRO A 205 -15.45 12.92 13.40
N THR A 206 -15.45 11.68 13.91
CA THR A 206 -16.21 11.30 15.11
C THR A 206 -15.40 10.40 16.04
N LYS A 207 -15.84 10.32 17.30
CA LYS A 207 -15.23 9.44 18.30
C LYS A 207 -15.37 7.97 17.92
N GLU A 208 -16.49 7.57 17.32
CA GLU A 208 -16.68 6.19 16.86
C GLU A 208 -15.71 5.81 15.76
N LYS A 209 -15.38 6.76 14.86
CA LYS A 209 -14.38 6.54 13.81
C LYS A 209 -12.98 6.45 14.42
N GLU A 210 -12.66 7.31 15.39
CA GLU A 210 -11.40 7.23 16.14
C GLU A 210 -11.24 5.86 16.81
N ASP A 211 -12.26 5.44 17.55
CA ASP A 211 -12.29 4.14 18.22
C ASP A 211 -12.19 2.99 17.22
N GLN A 212 -12.72 3.15 16.01
CA GLN A 212 -12.60 2.17 14.92
C GLN A 212 -11.17 2.06 14.39
N GLU A 213 -10.51 3.17 14.08
CA GLU A 213 -9.13 3.19 13.59
C GLU A 213 -8.14 2.69 14.66
N MET A 214 -8.42 2.96 15.93
CA MET A 214 -7.61 2.49 17.05
C MET A 214 -7.80 1.01 17.37
N ARG A 215 -8.84 0.31 16.87
CA ARG A 215 -9.15 -1.07 17.29
C ARG A 215 -7.99 -2.00 17.05
N SER A 216 -7.35 -1.94 15.89
CA SER A 216 -6.26 -2.85 15.54
C SER A 216 -5.10 -2.68 16.51
N LEU A 217 -4.66 -1.43 16.74
CA LEU A 217 -3.57 -1.03 17.64
C LEU A 217 -3.84 -1.37 19.11
N ASN A 218 -5.07 -1.15 19.59
CA ASN A 218 -5.48 -1.46 20.96
C ASN A 218 -5.48 -2.97 21.26
N ASN A 219 -5.62 -3.82 20.25
CA ASN A 219 -5.62 -5.28 20.43
C ASN A 219 -4.21 -5.90 20.29
N ILE A 220 -3.17 -5.10 20.06
CA ILE A 220 -1.78 -5.54 20.07
C ILE A 220 -1.30 -5.66 21.53
N PRO A 221 -0.87 -6.85 21.98
CA PRO A 221 -0.60 -7.11 23.40
C PRO A 221 0.74 -6.58 23.90
N ASP A 222 1.64 -6.15 23.01
CA ASP A 222 2.94 -5.60 23.39
C ASP A 222 2.88 -4.07 23.60
N LEU A 223 4.01 -3.54 24.08
CA LEU A 223 4.19 -2.13 24.42
C LEU A 223 5.03 -1.37 23.39
N PHE A 224 5.22 -1.91 22.18
CA PHE A 224 5.90 -1.15 21.14
C PHE A 224 5.08 0.07 20.74
N ARG A 225 5.77 1.04 20.14
CA ARG A 225 5.19 2.32 19.72
C ARG A 225 4.03 2.09 18.74
N LYS A 226 2.94 2.84 18.92
CA LYS A 226 1.73 2.79 18.10
C LYS A 226 1.40 4.19 17.62
N MET A 227 1.11 4.34 16.34
CA MET A 227 0.90 5.64 15.71
C MET A 227 -0.27 5.60 14.72
N ILE A 228 -1.00 6.71 14.64
CA ILE A 228 -2.02 6.98 13.64
C ILE A 228 -1.55 8.18 12.81
N VAL A 229 -1.50 8.00 11.49
CA VAL A 229 -1.22 9.09 10.54
C VAL A 229 -2.54 9.54 9.94
N VAL A 230 -2.90 10.81 10.15
CA VAL A 230 -4.14 11.41 9.65
C VAL A 230 -3.88 12.39 8.52
N LYS A 231 -4.81 12.56 7.57
CA LYS A 231 -4.64 13.59 6.51
C LYS A 231 -4.59 15.02 7.08
N ASP A 232 -5.32 15.26 8.16
CA ASP A 232 -5.43 16.59 8.77
C ASP A 232 -4.07 17.15 9.22
N ASN A 233 -3.94 18.47 9.15
CA ASN A 233 -2.75 19.18 9.58
C ASN A 233 -2.73 19.33 11.11
N ILE A 234 -2.28 18.28 11.81
CA ILE A 234 -2.10 18.27 13.26
C ILE A 234 -0.64 18.01 13.63
N LYS A 235 -0.20 18.66 14.70
CA LYS A 235 1.05 18.30 15.38
C LYS A 235 0.91 16.94 16.06
N LEU A 236 2.05 16.29 16.32
CA LEU A 236 2.11 15.06 17.11
C LEU A 236 1.39 15.24 18.46
N ARG A 237 0.44 14.35 18.74
CA ARG A 237 -0.30 14.25 20.01
C ARG A 237 -0.25 12.81 20.52
N ARG A 238 -0.50 12.62 21.81
CA ARG A 238 -0.59 11.28 22.44
C ARG A 238 -1.93 11.14 23.15
N SER A 239 -2.57 10.00 22.96
CA SER A 239 -3.76 9.60 23.72
C SER A 239 -3.39 9.09 25.12
N GLU A 240 -4.38 8.90 25.99
CA GLU A 240 -4.19 8.34 27.33
C GLU A 240 -3.67 6.88 27.28
N GLU A 241 -4.01 6.14 26.21
CA GLU A 241 -3.54 4.78 25.92
C GLU A 241 -2.11 4.75 25.35
N GLY A 242 -1.48 5.91 25.16
CA GLY A 242 -0.12 6.03 24.63
C GLY A 242 -0.02 5.89 23.10
N ILE A 243 -1.14 5.98 22.38
CA ILE A 243 -1.15 5.99 20.91
C ILE A 243 -0.82 7.40 20.43
N GLU A 244 0.13 7.51 19.51
CA GLU A 244 0.49 8.77 18.87
C GLU A 244 -0.43 9.07 17.68
N ALA A 245 -0.81 10.33 17.51
CA ALA A 245 -1.52 10.81 16.32
C ALA A 245 -0.71 11.96 15.70
N ILE A 246 -0.43 11.87 14.41
CA ILE A 246 0.38 12.82 13.66
C ILE A 246 -0.29 13.16 12.33
N GLY A 247 -0.24 14.43 11.92
CA GLY A 247 -0.71 14.85 10.62
C GLY A 247 0.21 14.36 9.50
N LEU A 248 -0.35 14.09 8.33
CA LEU A 248 0.38 13.51 7.20
C LEU A 248 1.57 14.37 6.78
N MET A 249 1.41 15.69 6.74
CA MET A 249 2.52 16.59 6.39
C MET A 249 3.62 16.60 7.44
N GLU A 250 3.27 16.56 8.73
CA GLU A 250 4.23 16.44 9.82
C GLU A 250 4.95 15.08 9.78
N PHE A 251 4.25 14.01 9.40
CA PHE A 251 4.83 12.69 9.20
C PHE A 251 5.82 12.66 8.02
N LEU A 252 5.48 13.29 6.89
CA LEU A 252 6.34 13.29 5.71
C LEU A 252 7.58 14.18 5.89
N LEU A 253 7.40 15.37 6.47
CA LEU A 253 8.44 16.41 6.49
C LEU A 253 9.17 16.55 7.83
N GLY A 254 8.63 15.97 8.90
CA GLY A 254 9.17 16.11 10.25
C GLY A 254 10.10 14.97 10.70
N ASP A 255 10.80 15.22 11.80
CA ASP A 255 11.70 14.28 12.48
C ASP A 255 10.99 13.59 13.65
N TRP A 256 10.03 12.70 13.34
CA TRP A 256 9.23 11.99 14.35
C TRP A 256 9.79 10.62 14.77
N GLU A 257 10.80 10.10 14.07
CA GLU A 257 11.35 8.74 14.23
C GLU A 257 12.29 8.56 15.43
#